data_AF-A0A951KWI1-F1
#
_entry.id   AF-A0A951KWI1-F1
#
_cell.length_a   1.000
_cell.length_b   1.000
_cell.length_c   1.000
_cell.angle_alpha   90.00
_cell.angle_beta   90.00
_cell.angle_gamma   90.00
#
_symmetry.space_group_name_H-M   'P 1'
#
loop_
_entity.id
_entity.type
_entity.pdbx_description
1 polymer ?
#
loop_
_entity_poly.entity_id
_entity_poly.type
_entity_poly.pdbx_seq_one_letter_code
_entity_poly.pdbx_strand_id
1 'polypeptide(L)'
;MAGVPRRVSGRRFRRRDGTRWVRRQIELDNPVAAELAGSTDAVLRALEGHLDCDVFLRGNVLTLDGEPAAVDAAAAVVHELSGLIAQGHEIAPGTIEAVKRALDEHESPGQILEDVVWRHRATKVSPKTVNQKRYVDSIRRNTITFGIGPAGTGKTFLAVALAAAALSRREVNRIILTRPAVEAGERLGFLPGDLMAKVDPYLRPLFDALHDMLEPERVSSHLERGVIEVAPLAFMRGRSLNDSFIILDEAQNTSAEQMKMFLTR
;
A
#
# COMPACT_ATOMS: atom_id res chain seq x y z
N MET A 1 11.00 -2.49 -24.91
CA MET A 1 9.89 -3.10 -25.67
C MET A 1 9.00 -3.77 -24.66
N ALA A 2 7.80 -3.24 -24.43
CA ALA A 2 6.83 -3.83 -23.51
C ALA A 2 6.43 -5.23 -24.01
N GLY A 3 6.38 -6.22 -23.11
CA GLY A 3 5.95 -7.59 -23.39
C GLY A 3 4.45 -7.65 -23.63
N VAL A 4 4.02 -7.18 -24.81
CA VAL A 4 2.62 -7.23 -25.23
C VAL A 4 2.28 -8.68 -25.60
N PRO A 5 1.15 -9.23 -25.12
CA PRO A 5 0.74 -10.59 -25.48
C PRO A 5 0.67 -10.77 -26.99
N ARG A 6 1.34 -11.82 -27.48
CA ARG A 6 1.77 -11.90 -28.90
C ARG A 6 0.68 -12.38 -29.85
N ARG A 7 -0.43 -12.92 -29.35
CA ARG A 7 -1.59 -13.36 -30.15
C ARG A 7 -2.83 -13.54 -29.26
N VAL A 8 -3.97 -13.05 -29.74
CA VAL A 8 -5.29 -13.27 -29.15
C VAL A 8 -6.14 -14.05 -30.15
N SER A 9 -6.60 -15.24 -29.77
CA SER A 9 -7.56 -16.01 -30.57
C SER A 9 -8.84 -16.28 -29.77
N GLY A 10 -10.01 -16.16 -30.41
CA GLY A 10 -11.30 -16.30 -29.75
C GLY A 10 -12.24 -17.25 -30.48
N ARG A 11 -12.91 -18.14 -29.73
CA ARG A 11 -14.00 -18.99 -30.25
C ARG A 11 -15.26 -18.76 -29.41
N ARG A 12 -16.43 -18.68 -30.06
CA ARG A 12 -17.73 -18.48 -29.39
C ARG A 12 -18.46 -19.82 -29.28
N PHE A 13 -18.99 -20.12 -28.11
CA PHE A 13 -19.79 -21.32 -27.83
C PHE A 13 -21.14 -20.89 -27.24
N ARG A 14 -22.20 -21.65 -27.51
CA ARG A 14 -23.53 -21.43 -26.93
C ARG A 14 -23.84 -22.60 -26.01
N ARG A 15 -24.07 -22.37 -24.72
CA ARG A 15 -24.56 -23.42 -23.80
C ARG A 15 -26.07 -23.63 -24.00
N ARG A 16 -26.58 -24.77 -23.49
CA ARG A 16 -27.98 -25.20 -23.63
C ARG A 16 -29.00 -24.26 -22.95
N ASP A 17 -28.54 -23.36 -22.09
CA ASP A 17 -29.32 -22.34 -21.36
C ASP A 17 -29.50 -21.02 -22.13
N GLY A 18 -28.87 -20.86 -23.30
CA GLY A 18 -28.96 -19.64 -24.12
C GLY A 18 -27.90 -18.58 -23.80
N THR A 19 -27.10 -18.78 -22.76
CA THR A 19 -26.03 -17.86 -22.34
C THR A 19 -24.88 -17.91 -23.35
N ARG A 20 -24.44 -16.74 -23.82
CA ARG A 20 -23.36 -16.63 -24.80
C ARG A 20 -22.04 -16.79 -24.07
N TRP A 21 -21.28 -17.81 -24.44
CA TRP A 21 -20.01 -18.16 -23.81
C TRP A 21 -18.87 -17.95 -24.82
N VAL A 22 -17.73 -17.46 -24.37
CA VAL A 22 -16.57 -17.24 -25.22
C VAL A 22 -15.33 -17.78 -24.56
N ARG A 23 -14.48 -18.40 -25.38
CA ARG A 23 -13.14 -18.79 -24.99
C ARG A 23 -12.15 -17.88 -25.71
N ARG A 24 -11.26 -17.26 -24.94
CA ARG A 24 -10.14 -16.45 -25.44
C ARG A 24 -8.83 -17.10 -25.01
N GLN A 25 -7.89 -17.22 -25.94
CA GLN A 25 -6.53 -17.67 -25.65
C GLN A 25 -5.57 -16.51 -25.86
N ILE A 26 -4.70 -16.29 -24.88
CA ILE A 26 -3.70 -15.24 -24.83
C ILE A 26 -2.34 -15.93 -24.72
N GLU A 27 -1.47 -15.69 -25.70
CA GLU A 27 -0.09 -16.15 -25.65
C GLU A 27 0.76 -15.15 -24.85
N LEU A 28 1.31 -15.62 -23.74
CA LEU A 28 2.15 -14.86 -22.82
C LEU A 28 3.63 -15.08 -23.13
N ASP A 29 4.47 -14.12 -22.75
CA ASP A 29 5.91 -14.34 -22.72
C ASP A 29 6.26 -15.32 -21.58
N ASN A 30 7.29 -16.16 -21.76
CA ASN A 30 7.65 -17.20 -20.78
C ASN A 30 7.90 -16.68 -19.36
N PRO A 31 8.56 -15.52 -19.14
CA PRO A 31 8.71 -14.97 -17.78
C PRO A 31 7.37 -14.59 -17.14
N VAL A 32 6.45 -14.04 -17.94
CA VAL A 32 5.09 -13.67 -17.48
C VAL A 32 4.30 -14.92 -17.11
N ALA A 33 4.33 -15.95 -17.96
CA ALA A 33 3.67 -17.22 -17.66
C ALA A 33 4.25 -17.89 -16.40
N ALA A 34 5.56 -17.84 -16.20
CA ALA A 34 6.22 -18.38 -15.01
C ALA A 34 5.81 -17.63 -13.73
N GLU A 35 5.75 -16.29 -13.78
CA GLU A 35 5.33 -15.47 -12.64
C GLU A 35 3.84 -15.66 -12.30
N LEU A 36 2.98 -15.73 -13.31
CA LEU A 36 1.54 -15.99 -13.12
C LEU A 36 1.26 -17.40 -12.60
N ALA A 37 2.07 -18.39 -12.98
CA ALA A 37 2.03 -19.73 -12.39
C ALA A 37 2.51 -19.69 -10.92
N GLY A 38 3.63 -19.01 -10.65
CA GLY A 38 4.20 -18.87 -9.31
C GLY A 38 4.58 -20.20 -8.65
N SER A 39 5.21 -20.14 -7.47
CA SER A 39 5.73 -21.34 -6.77
C SER A 39 4.64 -22.23 -6.14
N THR A 40 3.40 -21.76 -6.05
CA THR A 40 2.27 -22.44 -5.37
C THR A 40 0.90 -22.23 -6.05
N ASP A 41 0.86 -21.79 -7.32
CA ASP A 41 -0.36 -21.35 -8.01
C ASP A 41 -1.10 -20.20 -7.31
N ALA A 42 -0.47 -19.50 -6.35
CA ALA A 42 -1.14 -18.49 -5.52
C ALA A 42 -1.68 -17.31 -6.35
N VAL A 43 -0.94 -16.89 -7.39
CA VAL A 43 -1.34 -15.80 -8.29
C VAL A 43 -2.45 -16.26 -9.23
N LEU A 44 -2.36 -17.46 -9.79
CA LEU A 44 -3.40 -18.04 -10.65
C LEU A 44 -4.72 -18.25 -9.88
N ARG A 45 -4.67 -18.79 -8.66
CA ARG A 45 -5.84 -18.93 -7.78
C ARG A 45 -6.42 -17.58 -7.38
N ALA A 46 -5.56 -16.58 -7.17
CA ALA A 46 -6.03 -15.22 -6.91
C ALA A 46 -6.72 -14.62 -8.14
N LEU A 47 -6.23 -14.88 -9.35
CA LEU A 47 -6.91 -14.49 -10.59
C LEU A 47 -8.29 -15.17 -10.70
N GLU A 48 -8.37 -16.47 -10.48
CA GLU A 48 -9.64 -17.22 -10.47
C GLU A 48 -10.62 -16.67 -9.42
N GLY A 49 -10.13 -16.29 -8.24
CA GLY A 49 -10.98 -15.74 -7.17
C GLY A 49 -11.48 -14.31 -7.41
N HIS A 50 -10.83 -13.55 -8.31
CA HIS A 50 -11.18 -12.14 -8.57
C HIS A 50 -11.84 -11.91 -9.94
N LEU A 51 -11.84 -12.92 -10.82
CA LEU A 51 -12.38 -12.83 -12.17
C LEU A 51 -13.64 -13.68 -12.31
N ASP A 52 -14.65 -13.15 -12.98
CA ASP A 52 -15.94 -13.83 -13.20
C ASP A 52 -15.90 -14.81 -14.39
N CYS A 53 -14.72 -15.39 -14.68
CA CYS A 53 -14.51 -16.36 -15.75
C CYS A 53 -13.49 -17.43 -15.34
N ASP A 54 -13.56 -18.59 -15.97
CA ASP A 54 -12.59 -19.66 -15.76
C ASP A 54 -11.23 -19.27 -16.37
N VAL A 55 -10.16 -19.46 -15.61
CA VAL A 55 -8.79 -19.12 -16.01
C VAL A 55 -7.94 -20.39 -16.00
N PHE A 56 -7.28 -20.70 -17.12
CA PHE A 56 -6.40 -21.87 -17.21
C PHE A 56 -5.07 -21.47 -17.84
N LEU A 57 -3.96 -21.84 -17.22
CA LEU A 57 -2.62 -21.63 -17.77
C LEU A 57 -2.01 -22.98 -18.17
N ARG A 58 -1.59 -23.12 -19.43
CA ARG A 58 -0.86 -24.29 -19.91
C ARG A 58 0.35 -23.87 -20.73
N GLY A 59 1.56 -24.14 -20.20
CA GLY A 59 2.78 -23.58 -20.77
C GLY A 59 2.72 -22.06 -20.71
N ASN A 60 2.84 -21.39 -21.85
CA ASN A 60 2.71 -19.94 -21.98
C ASN A 60 1.36 -19.47 -22.54
N VAL A 61 0.37 -20.37 -22.64
CA VAL A 61 -0.95 -20.05 -23.17
C VAL A 61 -1.96 -19.95 -22.03
N LEU A 62 -2.46 -18.74 -21.79
CA LEU A 62 -3.57 -18.48 -20.86
C LEU A 62 -4.89 -18.59 -21.61
N THR A 63 -5.81 -19.39 -21.09
CA THR A 63 -7.17 -19.56 -21.61
C THR A 63 -8.16 -18.95 -20.62
N LEU A 64 -8.99 -18.04 -21.12
CA LEU A 64 -10.10 -17.42 -20.40
C LEU A 64 -11.41 -17.95 -20.99
N ASP A 65 -12.30 -18.46 -20.16
CA ASP A 65 -13.56 -19.06 -20.59
C ASP A 65 -14.73 -18.55 -19.75
N GLY A 66 -15.71 -17.90 -20.37
CA GLY A 66 -16.77 -17.22 -19.62
C GLY A 66 -17.74 -16.44 -20.49
N GLU A 67 -18.55 -15.60 -19.86
CA GLU A 67 -19.36 -14.62 -20.59
C GLU A 67 -18.47 -13.57 -21.29
N PRO A 68 -18.89 -13.00 -22.44
CA PRO A 68 -18.12 -12.03 -23.19
C PRO A 68 -17.54 -10.89 -22.35
N ALA A 69 -18.36 -10.26 -21.48
CA ALA A 69 -17.93 -9.14 -20.66
C ALA A 69 -16.89 -9.56 -19.61
N ALA A 70 -17.08 -10.71 -18.96
CA ALA A 70 -16.14 -11.25 -17.98
C ALA A 70 -14.79 -11.60 -18.63
N VAL A 71 -14.80 -12.21 -19.81
CA VAL A 71 -13.58 -12.55 -20.57
C VAL A 71 -12.87 -11.29 -21.09
N ASP A 72 -13.60 -10.24 -21.45
CA ASP A 72 -13.02 -8.94 -21.83
C ASP A 72 -12.35 -8.26 -20.63
N ALA A 73 -13.01 -8.19 -19.47
CA ALA A 73 -12.43 -7.64 -18.24
C ALA A 73 -11.20 -8.44 -17.78
N ALA A 74 -11.28 -9.78 -17.78
CA ALA A 74 -10.17 -10.65 -17.43
C ALA A 74 -8.98 -10.48 -18.37
N ALA A 75 -9.22 -10.33 -19.68
CA ALA A 75 -8.15 -10.08 -20.64
C ALA A 75 -7.45 -8.74 -20.40
N ALA A 76 -8.18 -7.69 -20.00
CA ALA A 76 -7.60 -6.40 -19.65
C ALA A 76 -6.70 -6.51 -18.40
N VAL A 77 -7.17 -7.19 -17.35
CA VAL A 77 -6.38 -7.44 -16.12
C VAL A 77 -5.09 -8.20 -16.44
N VAL A 78 -5.19 -9.27 -17.23
CA VAL A 78 -4.02 -10.07 -17.64
C VAL A 78 -3.03 -9.24 -18.47
N HIS A 79 -3.52 -8.36 -19.33
CA HIS A 79 -2.68 -7.48 -20.13
C HIS A 79 -1.86 -6.53 -19.26
N GLU A 80 -2.51 -5.86 -18.29
CA GLU A 80 -1.83 -4.97 -17.35
C GLU A 80 -0.81 -5.72 -16.49
N LEU A 81 -1.18 -6.87 -15.94
CA LEU A 81 -0.25 -7.72 -15.16
C LEU A 81 0.96 -8.14 -16.01
N SER A 82 0.74 -8.49 -17.28
CA SER A 82 1.82 -8.83 -18.21
C SER A 82 2.78 -7.66 -18.42
N GLY A 83 2.24 -6.43 -18.55
CA GLY A 83 3.03 -5.21 -18.65
C GLY A 83 3.89 -4.96 -17.41
N LEU A 84 3.29 -5.09 -16.22
CA LEU A 84 3.98 -4.93 -14.94
C LEU A 84 5.10 -5.95 -14.75
N ILE A 85 4.84 -7.23 -15.05
CA ILE A 85 5.86 -8.28 -14.97
C ILE A 85 7.00 -8.01 -15.95
N ALA A 86 6.68 -7.58 -17.17
CA ALA A 86 7.69 -7.24 -18.18
C ALA A 86 8.57 -6.05 -17.76
N GLN A 87 8.07 -5.16 -16.90
CA GLN A 87 8.81 -4.07 -16.27
C GLN A 87 9.61 -4.52 -15.03
N GLY A 88 9.50 -5.78 -14.61
CA GLY A 88 10.21 -6.36 -13.48
C GLY A 88 9.49 -6.19 -12.13
N HIS A 89 8.19 -5.91 -12.12
CA HIS A 89 7.40 -5.89 -10.89
C HIS A 89 7.04 -7.31 -10.44
N GLU A 90 7.26 -7.62 -9.17
CA GLU A 90 6.74 -8.83 -8.53
C GLU A 90 5.23 -8.74 -8.33
N ILE A 91 4.50 -9.80 -8.65
CA ILE A 91 3.04 -9.82 -8.53
C ILE A 91 2.61 -10.60 -7.29
N ALA A 92 2.23 -9.85 -6.25
CA ALA A 92 1.54 -10.43 -5.09
C ALA A 92 0.03 -10.59 -5.38
N PRO A 93 -0.70 -11.48 -4.68
CA PRO A 93 -2.15 -11.65 -4.84
C PRO A 93 -2.96 -10.34 -4.76
N GLY A 94 -2.59 -9.42 -3.85
CA GLY A 94 -3.25 -8.10 -3.73
C GLY A 94 -3.06 -7.16 -4.93
N THR A 95 -2.08 -7.45 -5.80
CA THR A 95 -1.82 -6.68 -7.04
C THR A 95 -2.94 -6.92 -8.05
N ILE A 96 -3.53 -8.11 -8.09
CA ILE A 96 -4.63 -8.44 -9.02
C ILE A 96 -5.87 -7.60 -8.69
N GLU A 97 -6.22 -7.52 -7.40
CA GLU A 97 -7.31 -6.66 -6.93
C GLU A 97 -7.03 -5.19 -7.26
N ALA A 98 -5.78 -4.75 -7.08
CA ALA A 98 -5.37 -3.39 -7.41
C ALA A 98 -5.48 -3.09 -8.91
N VAL A 99 -5.01 -3.99 -9.78
CA VAL A 99 -5.12 -3.85 -11.24
C VAL A 99 -6.58 -3.83 -11.68
N LYS A 100 -7.40 -4.76 -11.17
CA LYS A 100 -8.84 -4.80 -11.47
C LYS A 100 -9.53 -3.49 -11.08
N ARG A 101 -9.31 -3.02 -9.85
CA ARG A 101 -9.89 -1.77 -9.35
C ARG A 101 -9.41 -0.55 -10.14
N ALA A 102 -8.11 -0.49 -10.48
CA ALA A 102 -7.58 0.59 -11.31
C ALA A 102 -8.24 0.61 -12.69
N LEU A 103 -8.41 -0.55 -13.33
CA LEU A 103 -9.10 -0.66 -14.62
C LEU A 103 -10.57 -0.25 -14.53
N ASP A 104 -11.29 -0.67 -13.48
CA ASP A 104 -12.68 -0.26 -13.24
C ASP A 104 -12.80 1.27 -13.06
N GLU A 105 -11.80 1.87 -12.42
CA GLU A 105 -11.72 3.31 -12.14
C GLU A 105 -11.01 4.11 -13.25
N HIS A 106 -10.62 3.44 -14.35
CA HIS A 106 -9.93 4.02 -15.51
C HIS A 106 -8.56 4.67 -15.15
N GLU A 107 -7.88 4.17 -14.12
CA GLU A 107 -6.53 4.53 -13.70
C GLU A 107 -5.48 3.53 -14.23
N SER A 108 -4.22 3.96 -14.40
CA SER A 108 -3.13 3.08 -14.87
C SER A 108 -2.41 2.38 -13.71
N PRO A 109 -2.40 1.02 -13.65
CA PRO A 109 -1.67 0.27 -12.63
C PRO A 109 -0.17 0.54 -12.58
N GLY A 110 0.47 0.77 -13.74
CA GLY A 110 1.87 1.13 -13.82
C GLY A 110 2.20 2.42 -13.06
N GLN A 111 1.35 3.45 -13.19
CA GLN A 111 1.51 4.73 -12.48
C GLN A 111 1.40 4.59 -10.95
N ILE A 112 0.70 3.56 -10.47
CA ILE A 112 0.58 3.25 -9.05
C ILE A 112 1.89 2.61 -8.56
N LEU A 113 2.36 1.57 -9.23
CA LEU A 113 3.52 0.78 -8.79
C LEU A 113 4.87 1.46 -9.04
N GLU A 114 4.94 2.38 -10.00
CA GLU A 114 6.13 3.18 -10.29
C GLU A 114 6.29 4.39 -9.35
N ASP A 115 5.28 4.74 -8.55
CA ASP A 115 5.31 5.89 -7.64
C ASP A 115 6.23 5.64 -6.42
N VAL A 116 7.53 5.88 -6.60
CA VAL A 116 8.50 5.77 -5.51
C VAL A 116 8.34 6.94 -4.55
N VAL A 117 7.84 6.63 -3.36
CA VAL A 117 7.64 7.59 -2.28
C VAL A 117 8.96 7.91 -1.57
N TRP A 118 9.75 6.87 -1.31
CA TRP A 118 11.01 7.00 -0.60
C TRP A 118 12.03 6.00 -1.16
N ARG A 119 13.28 6.43 -1.24
CA ARG A 119 14.40 5.58 -1.60
C ARG A 119 15.59 5.93 -0.72
N HIS A 120 16.08 4.94 0.01
CA HIS A 120 17.29 5.07 0.82
C HIS A 120 18.10 3.78 0.75
N ARG A 121 19.32 3.86 0.21
CA ARG A 121 20.18 2.69 -0.08
C ARG A 121 19.41 1.65 -0.93
N ALA A 122 19.25 0.42 -0.42
CA ALA A 122 18.51 -0.66 -1.06
C ALA A 122 17.00 -0.63 -0.76
N THR A 123 16.55 0.17 0.20
CA THR A 123 15.14 0.25 0.59
C THR A 123 14.39 1.16 -0.38
N LYS A 124 13.44 0.58 -1.12
CA LYS A 124 12.49 1.28 -1.99
C LYS A 124 11.10 1.16 -1.39
N VAL A 125 10.45 2.29 -1.12
CA VAL A 125 9.06 2.34 -0.67
C VAL A 125 8.19 2.93 -1.76
N SER A 126 7.20 2.18 -2.20
CA SER A 126 6.19 2.57 -3.19
C SER A 126 4.84 1.98 -2.78
N PRO A 127 3.71 2.61 -3.16
CA PRO A 127 2.41 2.00 -2.96
C PRO A 127 2.32 0.72 -3.80
N LYS A 128 1.69 -0.30 -3.24
CA LYS A 128 1.48 -1.63 -3.83
C LYS A 128 0.04 -1.85 -4.26
N THR A 129 -0.88 -0.95 -3.89
CA THR A 129 -2.31 -1.04 -4.23
C THR A 129 -2.86 0.33 -4.62
N VAL A 130 -4.00 0.35 -5.34
CA VAL A 130 -4.72 1.60 -5.70
C VAL A 130 -5.03 2.44 -4.47
N ASN A 131 -5.53 1.81 -3.41
CA ASN A 131 -5.90 2.52 -2.18
C ASN A 131 -4.65 3.12 -1.49
N GLN A 132 -3.50 2.44 -1.56
CA GLN A 132 -2.25 3.01 -1.07
C GLN A 132 -1.79 4.18 -1.93
N LYS A 133 -1.92 4.12 -3.25
CA LYS A 133 -1.60 5.24 -4.14
C LYS A 133 -2.51 6.44 -3.88
N ARG A 134 -3.82 6.22 -3.79
CA ARG A 134 -4.79 7.26 -3.42
C ARG A 134 -4.48 7.88 -2.08
N TYR A 135 -4.08 7.06 -1.10
CA TYR A 135 -3.64 7.55 0.20
C TYR A 135 -2.39 8.44 0.09
N VAL A 136 -1.36 7.99 -0.63
CA VAL A 136 -0.13 8.74 -0.91
C VAL A 136 -0.44 10.07 -1.62
N ASP A 137 -1.28 10.04 -2.65
CA ASP A 137 -1.67 11.23 -3.40
C ASP A 137 -2.53 12.19 -2.57
N SER A 138 -3.38 11.66 -1.69
CA SER A 138 -4.18 12.46 -0.76
C SER A 138 -3.27 13.23 0.20
N ILE A 139 -2.23 12.59 0.75
CA ILE A 139 -1.24 13.25 1.61
C ILE A 139 -0.53 14.38 0.85
N ARG A 140 -0.14 14.15 -0.42
CA ARG A 140 0.57 15.16 -1.22
C ARG A 140 -0.29 16.37 -1.56
N ARG A 141 -1.60 16.19 -1.74
CA ARG A 141 -2.53 17.22 -2.23
C ARG A 141 -3.29 17.96 -1.13
N ASN A 142 -3.35 17.41 0.08
CA ASN A 142 -4.16 17.95 1.17
C ASN A 142 -3.32 18.20 2.42
N THR A 143 -3.62 19.28 3.13
CA THR A 143 -2.98 19.60 4.42
C THR A 143 -3.25 18.53 5.49
N ILE A 144 -4.47 17.97 5.50
CA ILE A 144 -4.89 16.94 6.47
C ILE A 144 -5.47 15.77 5.67
N THR A 145 -5.01 14.56 5.97
CA THR A 145 -5.49 13.32 5.35
C THR A 145 -5.82 12.29 6.44
N PHE A 146 -7.01 11.71 6.37
CA PHE A 146 -7.42 10.59 7.23
C PHE A 146 -7.20 9.27 6.49
N GLY A 147 -6.22 8.48 6.94
CA GLY A 147 -5.99 7.13 6.45
C GLY A 147 -6.81 6.11 7.24
N ILE A 148 -7.97 5.70 6.73
CA ILE A 148 -8.84 4.70 7.38
C ILE A 148 -8.72 3.37 6.63
N GLY A 149 -8.48 2.28 7.36
CA GLY A 149 -8.42 0.94 6.79
C GLY A 149 -7.91 -0.10 7.79
N PRO A 150 -8.04 -1.39 7.46
CA PRO A 150 -7.66 -2.49 8.36
C PRO A 150 -6.17 -2.49 8.70
N ALA A 151 -5.80 -3.20 9.78
CA ALA A 151 -4.40 -3.39 10.15
C ALA A 151 -3.60 -4.08 9.02
N GLY A 152 -2.30 -3.80 8.95
CA GLY A 152 -1.41 -4.41 7.93
C GLY A 152 -1.51 -3.81 6.52
N THR A 153 -2.35 -2.79 6.29
CA THR A 153 -2.50 -2.13 4.97
C THR A 153 -1.43 -1.08 4.65
N GLY A 154 -0.42 -0.90 5.52
CA GLY A 154 0.72 -0.02 5.26
C GLY A 154 0.46 1.48 5.45
N LYS A 155 -0.65 1.89 6.08
CA LYS A 155 -1.02 3.31 6.30
C LYS A 155 0.10 4.09 7.00
N THR A 156 0.46 3.67 8.22
CA THR A 156 1.49 4.32 9.03
C THR A 156 2.85 4.26 8.35
N PHE A 157 3.20 3.12 7.77
CA PHE A 157 4.48 2.93 7.06
C PHE A 157 4.65 3.88 5.87
N LEU A 158 3.62 4.01 5.01
CA LEU A 158 3.64 4.94 3.87
C LEU A 158 3.65 6.40 4.31
N ALA A 159 2.94 6.75 5.39
CA ALA A 159 2.97 8.09 5.95
C ALA A 159 4.36 8.47 6.47
N VAL A 160 5.02 7.57 7.21
CA VAL A 160 6.39 7.77 7.71
C VAL A 160 7.38 7.91 6.55
N ALA A 161 7.23 7.10 5.49
CA ALA A 161 8.04 7.22 4.28
C ALA A 161 7.86 8.59 3.60
N LEU A 162 6.62 9.10 3.49
CA LEU A 162 6.34 10.44 2.97
C LEU A 162 6.92 11.55 3.86
N ALA A 163 6.83 11.40 5.18
CA ALA A 163 7.39 12.35 6.14
C ALA A 163 8.93 12.42 6.02
N ALA A 164 9.59 11.27 5.92
CA ALA A 164 11.04 11.18 5.68
C ALA A 164 11.43 11.83 4.33
N ALA A 165 10.62 11.60 3.29
CA ALA A 165 10.79 12.24 1.98
C ALA A 165 10.71 13.77 2.08
N ALA A 166 9.66 14.28 2.73
CA ALA A 166 9.45 15.72 2.92
C ALA A 166 10.59 16.36 3.72
N LEU A 167 11.04 15.71 4.80
CA LEU A 167 12.17 16.20 5.61
C LEU A 167 13.47 16.22 4.81
N SER A 168 13.76 15.17 4.03
CA SER A 168 14.96 15.08 3.20
C SER A 168 14.99 16.14 2.09
N ARG A 169 13.82 16.45 1.51
CA ARG A 169 13.64 17.52 0.51
C ARG A 169 13.53 18.92 1.13
N ARG A 170 13.60 19.04 2.47
CA ARG A 170 13.44 20.29 3.23
C ARG A 170 12.09 20.98 2.98
N GLU A 171 11.06 20.21 2.65
CA GLU A 171 9.67 20.68 2.55
C GLU A 171 9.08 20.94 3.94
N VAL A 172 9.59 20.21 4.94
CA VAL A 172 9.30 20.41 6.36
C VAL A 172 10.60 20.44 7.15
N ASN A 173 10.59 21.10 8.30
CA ASN A 173 11.73 21.20 9.20
C ASN A 173 11.70 20.14 10.30
N ARG A 174 10.52 19.57 10.59
CA ARG A 174 10.32 18.58 11.66
C ARG A 174 9.35 17.48 11.27
N ILE A 175 9.52 16.31 11.88
CA ILE A 175 8.54 15.20 11.85
C ILE A 175 8.08 14.96 13.29
N ILE A 176 6.78 14.84 13.50
CA ILE A 176 6.19 14.52 14.80
C ILE A 176 5.33 13.27 14.64
N LEU A 177 5.76 12.18 15.26
CA LEU A 177 5.00 10.94 15.33
C LEU A 177 4.36 10.83 16.71
N THR A 178 3.05 10.66 16.74
CA THR A 178 2.31 10.57 17.98
C THR A 178 1.29 9.46 17.96
N ARG A 179 1.06 8.88 19.12
CA ARG A 179 0.09 7.81 19.34
C ARG A 179 -0.67 8.10 20.63
N PRO A 180 -2.00 7.90 20.68
CA PRO A 180 -2.73 7.99 21.93
C PRO A 180 -2.26 6.88 22.87
N ALA A 181 -2.10 7.20 24.15
CA ALA A 181 -1.88 6.18 25.16
C ALA A 181 -3.16 5.34 25.26
N VAL A 182 -3.05 4.04 25.01
CA VAL A 182 -4.15 3.10 25.24
C VAL A 182 -4.03 2.63 26.69
N GLU A 183 -5.04 2.87 27.52
CA GLU A 183 -5.16 2.13 28.77
C GLU A 183 -5.47 0.68 28.42
N ALA A 184 -4.43 -0.16 28.36
CA ALA A 184 -4.54 -1.58 28.07
C ALA A 184 -5.12 -2.35 29.28
N GLY A 185 -6.24 -1.89 29.84
CA GLY A 185 -6.88 -2.47 31.04
C GLY A 185 -6.07 -2.31 32.34
N GLU A 186 -4.76 -2.08 32.26
CA GLU A 186 -3.90 -1.71 33.36
C GLU A 186 -3.68 -0.19 33.33
N ARG A 187 -4.02 0.49 34.43
CA ARG A 187 -3.60 1.89 34.63
C ARG A 187 -2.09 1.96 34.38
N LEU A 188 -1.61 2.99 33.69
CA LEU A 188 -0.18 3.26 33.41
C LEU A 188 0.76 3.17 34.64
N GLY A 189 0.21 3.00 35.85
CA GLY A 189 0.90 2.85 37.12
C GLY A 189 1.68 1.56 37.34
N PHE A 190 1.51 0.48 36.57
CA PHE A 190 2.10 -0.83 36.94
C PHE A 190 3.49 -1.15 36.37
N LEU A 191 4.01 -0.40 35.40
CA LEU A 191 5.39 -0.57 34.92
C LEU A 191 6.37 0.24 35.79
N PRO A 192 7.48 -0.33 36.32
CA PRO A 192 8.51 0.45 37.00
C PRO A 192 9.32 1.29 35.99
N GLY A 193 9.70 2.52 36.35
CA GLY A 193 10.47 3.44 35.49
C GLY A 193 9.84 4.83 35.34
N ASP A 194 10.53 5.72 34.63
CA ASP A 194 10.01 7.04 34.28
C ASP A 194 8.83 6.94 33.28
N LEU A 195 8.07 8.04 33.12
CA LEU A 195 6.88 8.04 32.26
C LEU A 195 7.20 7.61 30.82
N MET A 196 8.41 7.88 30.31
CA MET A 196 8.80 7.52 28.96
C MET A 196 9.09 6.02 28.84
N ALA A 197 9.81 5.43 29.78
CA ALA A 197 10.08 3.99 29.83
C ALA A 197 8.79 3.15 29.83
N LYS A 198 7.70 3.69 30.38
CA LYS A 198 6.38 3.03 30.39
C LYS A 198 5.63 3.13 29.07
N VAL A 199 5.81 4.23 28.32
CA VAL A 199 5.10 4.47 27.06
C VAL A 199 5.90 3.99 25.84
N ASP A 200 7.21 3.80 26.00
CA ASP A 200 8.14 3.32 24.98
C ASP A 200 7.67 2.06 24.23
N PRO A 201 7.11 1.01 24.89
CA PRO A 201 6.64 -0.18 24.17
C PRO A 201 5.54 0.11 23.14
N TYR A 202 4.69 1.11 23.38
CA TYR A 202 3.61 1.48 22.47
C TYR A 202 4.09 2.35 21.31
N LEU A 203 5.22 3.04 21.48
CA LEU A 203 5.83 3.88 20.46
C LEU A 203 6.84 3.12 19.60
N ARG A 204 7.31 1.94 20.04
CA ARG A 204 8.29 1.12 19.34
C ARG A 204 7.99 0.89 17.85
N PRO A 205 6.76 0.58 17.40
CA PRO A 205 6.48 0.43 15.97
C PRO A 205 6.76 1.69 15.14
N LEU A 206 6.67 2.89 15.73
CA LEU A 206 6.99 4.15 15.07
C LEU A 206 8.52 4.34 14.96
N PHE A 207 9.28 3.92 15.97
CA PHE A 207 10.75 3.90 15.90
C PHE A 207 11.25 2.90 14.86
N ASP A 208 10.66 1.70 14.83
CA ASP A 208 11.01 0.66 13.85
C ASP A 208 10.77 1.19 12.42
N ALA A 209 9.61 1.81 12.17
CA ALA A 209 9.30 2.42 10.87
C ALA A 209 10.27 3.55 10.49
N LEU A 210 10.79 4.33 11.44
CA LEU A 210 11.82 5.35 11.17
C LEU A 210 13.15 4.71 10.78
N HIS A 211 13.56 3.66 11.48
CA HIS A 211 14.80 2.93 11.19
C HIS A 211 14.76 2.19 9.84
N ASP A 212 13.58 1.84 9.35
CA ASP A 212 13.40 1.33 7.98
C ASP A 212 13.65 2.40 6.91
N MET A 213 13.42 3.68 7.23
CA MET A 213 13.56 4.80 6.29
C MET A 213 14.92 5.48 6.36
N LEU A 214 15.53 5.56 7.54
CA LEU A 214 16.71 6.37 7.83
C LEU A 214 17.78 5.54 8.54
N GLU A 215 19.06 5.90 8.35
CA GLU A 215 20.16 5.25 9.06
C GLU A 215 20.02 5.43 10.58
N PRO A 216 20.34 4.41 11.40
CA PRO A 216 20.22 4.49 12.86
C PRO A 216 20.87 5.74 13.45
N GLU A 217 22.08 6.09 13.00
CA GLU A 217 22.82 7.26 13.47
C GLU A 217 22.10 8.57 13.13
N ARG A 218 21.43 8.64 11.97
CA ARG A 218 20.63 9.79 11.57
C ARG A 218 19.35 9.90 12.39
N VAL A 219 18.68 8.77 12.65
CA VAL A 219 17.48 8.74 13.51
C VAL A 219 17.84 9.26 14.90
N SER A 220 18.89 8.71 15.53
CA SER A 220 19.36 9.17 16.85
C SER A 220 19.69 10.66 16.87
N SER A 221 20.47 11.14 15.88
CA SER A 221 20.81 12.57 15.80
C SER A 221 19.59 13.46 15.60
N HIS A 222 18.61 13.04 14.79
CA HIS A 222 17.38 13.79 14.58
C HIS A 222 16.48 13.82 15.82
N LEU A 223 16.42 12.73 16.59
CA LEU A 223 15.71 12.66 17.85
C LEU A 223 16.34 13.59 18.90
N GLU A 224 17.67 13.52 19.07
CA GLU A 224 18.41 14.38 20.01
C GLU A 224 18.24 15.88 19.72
N ARG A 225 18.20 16.24 18.43
CA ARG A 225 18.02 17.63 17.99
C ARG A 225 16.55 18.09 17.95
N GLY A 226 15.59 17.20 18.21
CA GLY A 226 14.15 17.49 18.11
C GLY A 226 13.67 17.74 16.67
N VAL A 227 14.43 17.28 15.67
CA VAL A 227 14.01 17.30 14.26
C VAL A 227 12.95 16.22 14.02
N ILE A 228 13.14 15.05 14.63
CA ILE A 228 12.12 14.01 14.70
C ILE A 228 11.71 13.92 16.17
N GLU A 229 10.41 13.88 16.43
CA GLU A 229 9.86 13.69 17.77
C GLU A 229 8.90 12.50 17.74
N VAL A 230 9.08 11.56 18.67
CA VAL A 230 8.15 10.44 18.88
C VAL A 230 7.63 10.55 20.30
N ALA A 231 6.36 10.92 20.46
CA ALA A 231 5.80 11.24 21.77
C ALA A 231 4.31 10.90 21.91
N PRO A 232 3.81 10.66 23.14
CA PRO A 232 2.39 10.41 23.36
C PRO A 232 1.51 11.62 22.99
N LEU A 233 0.26 11.38 22.55
CA LEU A 233 -0.65 12.45 22.11
C LEU A 233 -0.85 13.57 23.16
N ALA A 234 -0.78 13.24 24.44
CA ALA A 234 -0.89 14.21 25.53
C ALA A 234 0.16 15.33 25.47
N PHE A 235 1.34 15.07 24.90
CA PHE A 235 2.44 16.03 24.77
C PHE A 235 2.20 17.06 23.66
N MET A 236 1.17 16.85 22.83
CA MET A 236 0.78 17.81 21.79
C MET A 236 -0.06 18.98 22.34
N ARG A 237 -0.51 18.90 23.59
CA ARG A 237 -1.36 19.95 24.19
C ARG A 237 -0.58 21.26 24.33
N GLY A 238 -1.17 22.36 23.87
CA GLY A 238 -0.62 23.71 24.03
C GLY A 238 0.58 24.04 23.14
N ARG A 239 0.86 23.21 22.11
CA ARG A 239 1.95 23.45 21.15
C ARG A 239 1.43 24.12 19.88
N SER A 240 2.31 24.85 19.20
CA SER A 240 2.12 25.28 17.81
C SER A 240 3.09 24.49 16.94
N LEU A 241 2.55 23.72 16.00
CA LEU A 241 3.32 22.72 15.26
C LEU A 241 3.64 23.16 13.83
N ASN A 242 4.24 24.36 13.71
CA ASN A 242 4.62 24.94 12.43
C ASN A 242 5.73 24.15 11.71
N ASP A 243 5.74 24.21 10.38
CA ASP A 243 6.72 23.59 9.47
C ASP A 243 7.01 22.11 9.78
N SER A 244 5.98 21.37 10.16
CA SER A 244 6.10 20.00 10.65
C SER A 244 5.21 19.04 9.86
N PHE A 245 5.72 17.83 9.60
CA PHE A 245 4.91 16.71 9.15
C PHE A 245 4.46 15.91 10.37
N ILE A 246 3.16 15.87 10.65
CA ILE A 246 2.63 15.29 11.89
C ILE A 246 1.81 14.04 11.56
N ILE A 247 2.09 12.94 12.24
CA ILE A 247 1.38 11.66 12.08
C ILE A 247 0.78 11.26 13.43
N LEU A 248 -0.55 11.19 13.49
CA LEU A 248 -1.28 10.56 14.59
C LEU A 248 -1.62 9.11 14.22
N ASP A 249 -0.87 8.17 14.78
CA ASP A 249 -1.10 6.74 14.61
C ASP A 249 -2.14 6.21 15.60
N GLU A 250 -2.82 5.13 15.23
CA GLU A 250 -3.96 4.55 15.98
C GLU A 250 -5.02 5.58 16.42
N ALA A 251 -5.34 6.51 15.53
CA ALA A 251 -6.28 7.60 15.80
C ALA A 251 -7.67 7.13 16.28
N GLN A 252 -8.07 5.90 15.98
CA GLN A 252 -9.33 5.32 16.48
C GLN A 252 -9.38 5.16 18.01
N ASN A 253 -8.22 5.16 18.68
CA ASN A 253 -8.13 5.11 20.13
C ASN A 253 -8.22 6.51 20.78
N THR A 254 -8.54 7.55 20.02
CA THR A 254 -8.73 8.90 20.54
C THR A 254 -10.19 9.19 20.91
N SER A 255 -10.39 10.03 21.92
CA SER A 255 -11.68 10.67 22.16
C SER A 255 -11.91 11.81 21.16
N ALA A 256 -13.17 12.23 20.97
CA ALA A 256 -13.50 13.38 20.14
C ALA A 256 -12.79 14.66 20.61
N GLU A 257 -12.62 14.83 21.93
CA GLU A 257 -11.89 15.97 22.50
C GLU A 257 -10.39 15.91 22.17
N GLN A 258 -9.78 14.72 22.23
CA GLN A 258 -8.38 14.52 21.86
C GLN A 258 -8.15 14.77 20.35
N MET A 259 -9.07 14.29 19.51
CA MET A 259 -9.02 14.55 18.07
C MET A 259 -9.16 16.04 17.76
N LYS A 260 -10.12 16.73 18.37
CA LYS A 260 -10.28 18.19 18.24
C LYS A 260 -9.04 18.94 18.74
N MET A 261 -8.48 18.50 19.86
CA MET A 261 -7.26 19.06 20.43
C MET A 261 -6.08 18.92 19.46
N PHE A 262 -5.96 17.79 18.76
CA PHE A 262 -4.89 17.52 17.81
C PHE A 262 -5.05 18.33 16.51
N LEU A 263 -6.25 18.35 15.92
CA LEU A 263 -6.51 19.04 14.64
C LEU A 263 -6.43 20.57 14.73
N THR A 264 -6.39 21.13 15.94
CA THR A 264 -6.30 22.57 16.19
C THR A 264 -4.88 23.03 16.58
N ARG A 265 -3.86 22.24 16.23
CA ARG A 265 -2.44 22.50 16.51
C ARG A 265 -1.67 22.97 15.29
#